data_AF-A0A7J2H628-F1
#
_entry.id   AF-A0A7J2H628-F1
#
_cell.length_a   1.000
_cell.length_b   1.000
_cell.length_c   1.000
_cell.angle_alpha   90.00
_cell.angle_beta   90.00
_cell.angle_gamma   90.00
#
_symmetry.space_group_name_H-M   'P 1'
#
loop_
_entity.id
_entity.type
_entity.pdbx_description
1 polymer ?
#
loop_
_entity_poly.entity_id
_entity_poly.type
_entity_poly.pdbx_seq_one_letter_code
_entity_poly.pdbx_strand_id
1 'polypeptide(L)'
;MPRYLNMGVDLMAFATNTKRYLESSGYKVSKMIPGRAGFYMELKKGFFGKKLVVRVAGHPNDVRVEVSGPDWHEVMDLVEQALVDSSSNPSALVSWRQQAREEAVRTISSLGAIFGVPQPAPQPTPQAAPQPAPQPKRPKLEACLKCGAPLRYDPEEILVVCEYCGFINNVTGEPPPKMGMLPILVSGADALRIAKDYASKSIFVTRRMAEEAQWGEIALRYIPVWSVAVQLEGEVIGKKALIKTKDFKKQVAQELGMQALGAALGGILGGGLGGRLGRTVAGRAERIWVSETVDVPVVARRAPEYQPDPGKYVIPLERKEPYRKTGEEMLGAEVGAQEAMERAKSIALQDLRARFTVVSKFSVTAIPVGEPELIYAPWWFIRYVMGGKEYSVIVDACSGAVLAGKRPWIPKGVIRRGGGVVA
;
A
#
# COMPACT_ATOMS: atom_id res chain seq x y z
N MET A 1 19.64 4.16 -10.75
CA MET A 1 21.04 4.56 -10.38
C MET A 1 21.44 5.60 -11.40
N PRO A 2 21.66 6.87 -11.03
CA PRO A 2 21.90 7.92 -12.01
C PRO A 2 23.16 7.65 -12.83
N ARG A 3 23.03 7.80 -14.15
CA ARG A 3 24.07 7.59 -15.15
C ARG A 3 24.24 8.87 -15.95
N TYR A 4 25.46 9.37 -16.03
CA TYR A 4 25.79 10.64 -16.67
C TYR A 4 26.64 10.37 -17.90
N LEU A 5 26.17 10.86 -19.05
CA LEU A 5 26.76 10.56 -20.35
C LEU A 5 27.34 11.83 -21.00
N ASN A 6 28.45 11.68 -21.71
CA ASN A 6 29.07 12.73 -22.56
C ASN A 6 29.41 14.04 -21.83
N MET A 7 29.62 13.98 -20.51
CA MET A 7 30.02 15.13 -19.70
C MET A 7 31.54 15.37 -19.68
N GLY A 8 32.35 14.42 -20.18
CA GLY A 8 33.81 14.52 -20.18
C GLY A 8 34.36 14.81 -18.77
N VAL A 9 33.96 13.96 -17.82
CA VAL A 9 34.23 14.09 -16.39
C VAL A 9 35.68 13.71 -16.10
N ASP A 10 36.42 14.61 -15.47
CA ASP A 10 37.70 14.26 -14.87
C ASP A 10 37.43 13.56 -13.53
N LEU A 11 37.65 12.24 -13.50
CA LEU A 11 37.37 11.39 -12.33
C LEU A 11 38.23 11.74 -11.10
N MET A 12 39.43 12.28 -11.29
CA MET A 12 40.32 12.67 -10.19
C MET A 12 39.90 14.02 -9.61
N ALA A 13 39.56 14.97 -10.48
CA ALA A 13 38.95 16.24 -10.05
C ALA A 13 37.60 15.99 -9.37
N PHE A 14 36.80 15.06 -9.90
CA PHE A 14 35.48 14.71 -9.37
C PHE A 14 35.55 14.12 -7.96
N ALA A 15 36.47 13.19 -7.69
CA ALA A 15 36.70 12.67 -6.34
C ALA A 15 37.07 13.78 -5.34
N THR A 16 37.92 14.72 -5.78
CA THR A 16 38.41 15.82 -4.96
C THR A 16 37.31 16.85 -4.66
N ASN A 17 36.56 17.27 -5.68
CA ASN A 17 35.44 18.19 -5.55
C ASN A 17 34.31 17.59 -4.71
N THR A 18 34.01 16.29 -4.90
CA THR A 18 33.00 15.59 -4.10
C THR A 18 33.35 15.63 -2.62
N LYS A 19 34.61 15.36 -2.26
CA LYS A 19 35.06 15.48 -0.86
C LYS A 19 34.91 16.91 -0.34
N ARG A 20 35.31 17.91 -1.12
CA ARG A 20 35.23 19.32 -0.73
C ARG A 20 33.79 19.75 -0.44
N TYR A 21 32.85 19.42 -1.31
CA TYR A 21 31.42 19.73 -1.16
C TYR A 21 30.76 19.03 0.03
N LEU A 22 31.17 17.79 0.30
CA LEU A 22 30.69 17.05 1.47
C LEU A 22 31.24 17.64 2.76
N GLU A 23 32.53 17.98 2.82
CA GLU A 23 33.16 18.58 4.01
C GLU A 23 32.63 19.99 4.30
N SER A 24 32.38 20.81 3.27
CA SER A 24 31.77 22.14 3.43
C SER A 24 30.33 22.07 3.94
N SER A 25 29.65 20.95 3.71
CA SER A 25 28.26 20.71 4.14
C SER A 25 28.17 19.95 5.47
N GLY A 26 29.28 19.81 6.20
CA GLY A 26 29.32 19.23 7.54
C GLY A 26 29.47 17.70 7.59
N TYR A 27 29.81 17.05 6.48
CA TYR A 27 30.13 15.62 6.44
C TYR A 27 31.63 15.38 6.60
N LYS A 28 32.01 14.44 7.47
CA LYS A 28 33.39 13.99 7.62
C LYS A 28 33.61 12.73 6.78
N VAL A 29 34.53 12.77 5.83
CA VAL A 29 34.91 11.60 5.02
C VAL A 29 35.88 10.72 5.83
N SER A 30 35.41 9.55 6.25
CA SER A 30 36.19 8.62 7.08
C SER A 30 37.12 7.71 6.28
N LYS A 31 36.79 7.43 5.02
CA LYS A 31 37.59 6.60 4.13
C LYS A 31 37.37 7.02 2.68
N MET A 32 38.43 7.13 1.92
CA MET A 32 38.38 7.36 0.47
C MET A 32 39.32 6.39 -0.22
N ILE A 33 38.83 5.72 -1.26
CA ILE A 33 39.61 4.83 -2.11
C ILE A 33 39.45 5.35 -3.55
N PRO A 34 40.42 6.11 -4.08
CA PRO A 34 40.43 6.50 -5.48
C PRO A 34 40.83 5.30 -6.36
N GLY A 35 40.23 5.20 -7.53
CA GLY A 35 40.55 4.20 -8.56
C GLY A 35 40.60 4.83 -9.95
N ARG A 36 41.21 4.14 -10.92
CA ARG A 36 41.36 4.67 -12.30
C ARG A 36 40.03 4.85 -13.04
N ALA A 37 38.99 4.14 -12.64
CA ALA A 37 37.67 4.12 -13.28
C ALA A 37 36.55 4.49 -12.30
N GLY A 38 36.85 5.27 -11.27
CA GLY A 38 35.89 5.66 -10.24
C GLY A 38 36.48 5.72 -8.84
N PHE A 39 35.67 6.01 -7.84
CA PHE A 39 36.11 6.14 -6.46
C PHE A 39 35.03 5.70 -5.48
N TYR A 40 35.47 5.38 -4.27
CA TYR A 40 34.62 4.96 -3.17
C TYR A 40 34.89 5.83 -1.95
N MET A 41 33.83 6.32 -1.31
CA MET A 41 33.91 7.16 -0.13
C MET A 41 32.94 6.70 0.95
N GLU A 42 33.44 6.65 2.19
CA GLU A 42 32.63 6.49 3.39
C GLU A 42 32.63 7.81 4.15
N LEU A 43 31.46 8.25 4.58
CA LEU A 43 31.28 9.53 5.28
C LEU A 43 30.28 9.43 6.43
N LYS A 44 30.36 10.38 7.36
CA LYS A 44 29.46 10.53 8.50
C LYS A 44 29.13 12.00 8.71
N LYS A 45 27.86 12.32 9.01
CA LYS A 45 27.42 13.68 9.39
C LYS A 45 27.64 13.90 10.88
N GLY A 46 28.63 14.71 11.29
CA GLY A 46 28.98 14.92 12.70
C GLY A 46 29.58 13.69 13.43
N PHE A 47 29.76 13.79 14.76
CA PHE A 47 30.45 12.77 15.59
C PHE A 47 29.63 11.49 15.84
N PHE A 48 28.29 11.61 15.86
CA PHE A 48 27.35 10.48 16.06
C PHE A 48 26.58 10.07 14.78
N GLY A 49 26.97 10.60 13.61
CA GLY A 49 26.28 10.32 12.34
C GLY A 49 26.34 8.87 11.91
N LYS A 50 25.22 8.37 11.36
CA LYS A 50 25.16 7.08 10.66
C LYS A 50 26.09 7.12 9.44
N LYS A 51 26.63 5.95 9.07
CA LYS A 51 27.55 5.80 7.96
C LYS A 51 26.80 5.92 6.62
N LEU A 52 27.28 6.80 5.75
CA LEU A 52 26.87 6.88 4.35
C LEU A 52 28.02 6.45 3.44
N VAL A 53 27.68 5.97 2.26
CA VAL A 53 28.61 5.47 1.27
C VAL A 53 28.30 6.10 -0.08
N VAL A 54 29.31 6.66 -0.74
CA VAL A 54 29.24 7.14 -2.11
C VAL A 54 30.17 6.27 -2.96
N ARG A 55 29.63 5.68 -4.01
CA ARG A 55 30.37 4.89 -4.98
C ARG A 55 30.17 5.48 -6.37
N VAL A 56 31.27 5.83 -7.01
CA VAL A 56 31.30 6.31 -8.38
C VAL A 56 32.09 5.32 -9.21
N ALA A 57 31.56 4.93 -10.36
CA ALA A 57 32.22 4.01 -11.29
C ALA A 57 31.91 4.40 -12.74
N GLY A 58 32.90 4.30 -13.62
CA GLY A 58 32.72 4.61 -15.04
C GLY A 58 33.96 5.15 -15.75
N HIS A 59 33.74 5.69 -16.93
CA HIS A 59 34.73 6.42 -17.73
C HIS A 59 34.29 7.89 -17.88
N PRO A 60 35.17 8.82 -18.33
CA PRO A 60 34.83 10.25 -18.39
C PRO A 60 33.52 10.61 -19.12
N ASN A 61 33.07 9.78 -20.06
CA ASN A 61 31.82 9.99 -20.81
C ASN A 61 30.67 9.06 -20.40
N ASP A 62 30.84 8.22 -19.38
CA ASP A 62 29.81 7.38 -18.79
C ASP A 62 30.13 7.14 -17.31
N VAL A 63 29.55 7.97 -16.45
CA VAL A 63 29.77 7.92 -15.01
C VAL A 63 28.50 7.48 -14.30
N ARG A 64 28.59 6.48 -13.42
CA ARG A 64 27.49 6.02 -12.58
C ARG A 64 27.77 6.36 -11.13
N VAL A 65 26.75 6.88 -10.46
CA VAL A 65 26.83 7.29 -9.06
C VAL A 65 25.82 6.51 -8.24
N GLU A 66 26.28 5.96 -7.13
CA GLU A 66 25.48 5.22 -6.15
C GLU A 66 25.73 5.82 -4.76
N VAL A 67 24.66 6.25 -4.10
CA VAL A 67 24.71 6.77 -2.74
C VAL A 67 23.82 5.90 -1.85
N SER A 68 24.40 5.33 -0.80
CA SER A 68 23.73 4.43 0.14
C SER A 68 23.81 4.97 1.56
N GLY A 69 22.66 5.17 2.20
CA GLY A 69 22.57 5.60 3.60
C GLY A 69 21.31 6.43 3.90
N PRO A 70 21.11 6.83 5.17
CA PRO A 70 20.07 7.78 5.54
C PRO A 70 20.34 9.15 4.91
N ASP A 71 19.30 9.88 4.50
CA ASP A 71 19.39 11.21 3.89
C ASP A 71 20.26 11.24 2.61
N TRP A 72 20.27 10.14 1.85
CA TRP A 72 21.07 9.99 0.62
C TRP A 72 20.75 11.03 -0.45
N HIS A 73 19.54 11.59 -0.46
CA HIS A 73 19.11 12.62 -1.41
C HIS A 73 19.95 13.90 -1.30
N GLU A 74 20.22 14.37 -0.07
CA GLU A 74 21.03 15.57 0.19
C GLU A 74 22.49 15.35 -0.26
N VAL A 75 23.03 14.16 0.02
CA VAL A 75 24.38 13.78 -0.41
C VAL A 75 24.44 13.63 -1.93
N MET A 76 23.38 13.15 -2.57
CA MET A 76 23.33 13.01 -4.02
C MET A 76 23.28 14.37 -4.72
N ASP A 77 22.57 15.37 -4.18
CA ASP A 77 22.59 16.73 -4.71
C ASP A 77 24.00 17.36 -4.68
N LEU A 78 24.74 17.16 -3.58
CA LEU A 78 26.13 17.61 -3.46
C LEU A 78 27.08 16.90 -4.42
N VAL A 79 26.87 15.59 -4.64
CA VAL A 79 27.66 14.80 -5.59
C VAL A 79 27.37 15.22 -7.04
N GLU A 80 26.11 15.57 -7.37
CA GLU A 80 25.75 16.11 -8.68
C GLU A 80 26.38 17.49 -8.92
N GLN A 81 26.41 18.37 -7.92
CA GLN A 81 27.11 19.64 -8.02
C GLN A 81 28.62 19.46 -8.26
N ALA A 82 29.25 18.53 -7.52
CA ALA A 82 30.65 18.18 -7.73
C ALA A 82 30.92 17.60 -9.12
N LEU A 83 29.96 16.88 -9.70
CA LEU A 83 30.06 16.31 -11.04
C LEU A 83 30.08 17.40 -12.11
N VAL A 84 29.18 18.39 -11.99
CA VAL A 84 29.10 19.54 -12.90
C VAL A 84 30.42 20.30 -12.93
N ASP A 85 30.97 20.60 -11.76
CA ASP A 85 32.23 21.35 -11.63
C ASP A 85 33.47 20.56 -12.07
N SER A 86 33.35 19.25 -12.21
CA SER A 86 34.40 18.36 -12.71
C SER A 86 34.16 17.88 -14.13
N SER A 87 33.20 18.49 -14.84
CA SER A 87 32.83 18.15 -16.20
C SER A 87 33.31 19.22 -17.19
N SER A 88 33.76 18.76 -18.36
CA SER A 88 34.13 19.65 -19.48
C SER A 88 32.90 20.07 -20.31
N ASN A 89 31.78 19.37 -20.14
CA ASN A 89 30.51 19.68 -20.79
C ASN A 89 29.34 19.63 -19.79
N PRO A 90 29.15 20.70 -18.98
CA PRO A 90 28.12 20.72 -17.94
C PRO A 90 26.69 20.81 -18.49
N SER A 91 26.49 21.27 -19.73
CA SER A 91 25.16 21.33 -20.36
C SER A 91 24.60 19.97 -20.74
N ALA A 92 25.42 18.91 -20.71
CA ALA A 92 24.97 17.52 -20.87
C ALA A 92 24.41 16.90 -19.58
N LEU A 93 24.36 17.66 -18.47
CA LEU A 93 23.79 17.18 -17.22
C LEU A 93 22.29 16.91 -17.37
N VAL A 94 21.92 15.63 -17.23
CA VAL A 94 20.54 15.23 -16.93
C VAL A 94 20.47 14.97 -15.44
N SER A 95 19.69 15.77 -14.70
CA SER A 95 19.74 15.69 -13.24
C SER A 95 19.27 14.33 -12.73
N TRP A 96 19.86 13.81 -11.65
CA TRP A 96 19.43 12.54 -11.04
C TRP A 96 17.93 12.53 -10.71
N ARG A 97 17.33 13.67 -10.38
CA ARG A 97 15.88 13.79 -10.14
C ARG A 97 15.07 13.62 -11.43
N GLN A 98 15.58 14.14 -12.55
CA GLN A 98 14.98 13.93 -13.87
C GLN A 98 15.14 12.48 -14.31
N GLN A 99 16.32 11.89 -14.14
CA GLN A 99 16.56 10.47 -14.43
C GLN A 99 15.70 9.55 -13.56
N ALA A 100 15.52 9.86 -12.27
CA ALA A 100 14.63 9.08 -11.40
C ALA A 100 13.16 9.20 -11.84
N ARG A 101 12.74 10.39 -12.31
CA ARG A 101 11.40 10.58 -12.90
C ARG A 101 11.27 9.85 -14.23
N GLU A 102 12.28 9.86 -15.08
CA GLU A 102 12.30 9.13 -16.35
C GLU A 102 12.38 7.62 -16.15
N GLU A 103 13.14 7.11 -15.17
CA GLU A 103 13.13 5.70 -14.78
C GLU A 103 11.75 5.32 -14.23
N ALA A 104 11.11 6.16 -13.43
CA ALA A 104 9.74 5.94 -12.96
C ALA A 104 8.73 5.91 -14.13
N VAL A 105 8.83 6.87 -15.06
CA VAL A 105 7.98 6.94 -16.25
C VAL A 105 8.29 5.78 -17.21
N ARG A 106 9.54 5.38 -17.40
CA ARG A 106 9.92 4.21 -18.22
C ARG A 106 9.46 2.91 -17.59
N THR A 107 9.46 2.80 -16.26
CA THR A 107 8.89 1.65 -15.56
C THR A 107 7.38 1.58 -15.81
N ILE A 108 6.70 2.72 -15.79
CA ILE A 108 5.28 2.86 -16.16
C ILE A 108 5.05 2.52 -17.66
N SER A 109 5.91 2.99 -18.56
CA SER A 109 5.80 2.74 -20.01
C SER A 109 6.21 1.32 -20.42
N SER A 110 7.15 0.68 -19.72
CA SER A 110 7.48 -0.73 -19.94
C SER A 110 6.37 -1.67 -19.49
N LEU A 111 5.51 -1.22 -18.57
CA LEU A 111 4.24 -1.89 -18.26
C LEU A 111 3.19 -1.66 -19.37
N GLY A 112 3.29 -0.56 -20.12
CA GLY A 112 2.44 -0.27 -21.29
C GLY A 112 2.82 -1.00 -22.59
N ALA A 113 4.06 -1.48 -22.73
CA ALA A 113 4.55 -2.10 -23.98
C ALA A 113 4.08 -3.55 -24.23
N ILE A 114 3.34 -4.18 -23.29
CA ILE A 114 2.72 -5.50 -23.50
C ILE A 114 1.37 -5.37 -24.23
N PHE A 115 0.72 -4.20 -24.21
CA PHE A 115 -0.57 -3.94 -24.85
C PHE A 115 -0.42 -2.82 -25.89
N GLY A 116 -0.01 -3.20 -27.10
CA GLY A 116 0.43 -2.27 -28.13
C GLY A 116 -0.62 -1.24 -28.59
N VAL A 117 -0.28 0.04 -28.46
CA VAL A 117 -0.64 1.14 -29.39
C VAL A 117 0.45 2.26 -29.28
N PRO A 118 0.62 3.17 -30.26
CA PRO A 118 1.82 3.32 -31.09
C PRO A 118 2.77 4.46 -30.65
N GLN A 119 4.01 4.43 -31.17
CA GLN A 119 5.02 5.48 -31.00
C GLN A 119 4.60 6.80 -31.70
N PRO A 120 4.88 7.99 -31.13
CA PRO A 120 4.68 9.26 -31.82
C PRO A 120 5.86 9.64 -32.72
N ALA A 121 5.55 10.13 -33.92
CA ALA A 121 6.46 10.69 -34.91
C ALA A 121 6.82 12.18 -34.60
N PRO A 122 7.83 12.78 -35.29
CA PRO A 122 8.61 13.93 -34.79
C PRO A 122 7.86 15.26 -34.87
N GLN A 123 8.15 16.16 -33.92
CA GLN A 123 7.53 17.49 -33.82
C GLN A 123 8.26 18.55 -34.67
N PRO A 124 7.54 19.44 -35.38
CA PRO A 124 8.04 20.76 -35.76
C PRO A 124 7.59 21.85 -34.77
N THR A 125 8.59 22.62 -34.33
CA THR A 125 8.66 24.01 -33.78
C THR A 125 7.56 24.61 -32.87
N PRO A 126 7.97 25.51 -31.94
CA PRO A 126 7.26 25.79 -30.70
C PRO A 126 6.02 26.66 -30.91
N GLN A 127 4.86 26.12 -30.55
CA GLN A 127 3.65 26.88 -30.26
C GLN A 127 3.23 26.69 -28.80
N ALA A 128 2.63 27.75 -28.27
CA ALA A 128 2.35 28.01 -26.85
C ALA A 128 1.82 26.81 -26.05
N ALA A 129 2.21 26.78 -24.78
CA ALA A 129 1.93 25.73 -23.80
C ALA A 129 0.50 25.15 -23.91
N PRO A 130 0.34 23.82 -24.06
CA PRO A 130 -0.98 23.21 -24.09
C PRO A 130 -1.61 23.27 -22.68
N GLN A 131 -2.81 23.84 -22.64
CA GLN A 131 -3.71 23.74 -21.51
C GLN A 131 -3.95 22.26 -21.14
N PRO A 132 -4.21 21.94 -19.86
CA PRO A 132 -4.47 20.57 -19.41
C PRO A 132 -5.52 19.90 -20.30
N ALA A 133 -5.20 18.68 -20.77
CA ALA A 133 -6.06 17.91 -21.67
C ALA A 133 -7.49 17.83 -21.11
N PRO A 134 -8.53 18.01 -21.96
CA PRO A 134 -9.91 17.84 -21.51
C PRO A 134 -10.04 16.42 -20.96
N GLN A 135 -10.50 16.29 -19.71
CA GLN A 135 -11.05 15.02 -19.25
C GLN A 135 -12.10 14.59 -20.29
N PRO A 136 -12.19 13.29 -20.66
CA PRO A 136 -13.25 12.84 -21.55
C PRO A 136 -14.56 13.35 -20.97
N LYS A 137 -15.26 14.22 -21.73
CA LYS A 137 -16.52 14.81 -21.30
C LYS A 137 -17.51 13.66 -21.13
N ARG A 138 -17.59 13.14 -19.91
CA ARG A 138 -18.62 12.20 -19.49
C ARG A 138 -19.96 12.84 -19.87
N PRO A 139 -20.84 12.15 -20.60
CA PRO A 139 -22.18 12.63 -20.84
C PRO A 139 -22.81 13.02 -19.50
N LYS A 140 -23.22 14.28 -19.38
CA LYS A 140 -23.83 14.78 -18.14
C LYS A 140 -25.23 14.18 -18.06
N LEU A 141 -25.43 13.23 -17.16
CA LEU A 141 -26.73 12.59 -16.93
C LEU A 141 -27.59 13.48 -16.04
N GLU A 142 -28.38 14.36 -16.65
CA GLU A 142 -29.25 15.26 -15.89
C GLU A 142 -30.51 14.55 -15.35
N ALA A 143 -30.89 13.42 -15.96
CA ALA A 143 -32.06 12.63 -15.58
C ALA A 143 -31.80 11.12 -15.66
N CYS A 144 -32.56 10.34 -14.88
CA CYS A 144 -32.47 8.89 -14.88
C CYS A 144 -32.98 8.29 -16.19
N LEU A 145 -32.21 7.35 -16.75
CA LEU A 145 -32.52 6.66 -18.01
C LEU A 145 -33.78 5.77 -17.93
N LYS A 146 -34.22 5.42 -16.71
CA LYS A 146 -35.40 4.56 -16.50
C LYS A 146 -36.68 5.34 -16.19
N CYS A 147 -36.63 6.30 -15.25
CA CYS A 147 -37.82 7.01 -14.78
C CYS A 147 -37.86 8.50 -15.12
N GLY A 148 -36.80 9.07 -15.69
CA GLY A 148 -36.72 10.50 -16.03
C GLY A 148 -36.57 11.44 -14.83
N ALA A 149 -36.46 10.94 -13.60
CA ALA A 149 -36.28 11.78 -12.42
C ALA A 149 -34.90 12.46 -12.42
N PRO A 150 -34.78 13.69 -11.86
CA PRO A 150 -33.51 14.42 -11.83
C PRO A 150 -32.47 13.64 -11.01
N LEU A 151 -31.27 13.50 -11.54
CA LEU A 151 -30.16 12.83 -10.85
C LEU A 151 -29.22 13.85 -10.21
N ARG A 152 -28.89 13.62 -8.93
CA ARG A 152 -27.78 14.28 -8.26
C ARG A 152 -26.70 13.24 -8.06
N TYR A 153 -25.51 13.51 -8.59
CA TYR A 153 -24.38 12.59 -8.49
C TYR A 153 -23.07 13.36 -8.53
N ASP A 154 -22.03 12.75 -7.98
CA ASP A 154 -20.67 13.27 -8.09
C ASP A 154 -20.14 12.97 -9.51
N PRO A 155 -19.57 13.95 -10.23
CA PRO A 155 -19.01 13.71 -11.57
C PRO A 155 -17.94 12.60 -11.62
N GLU A 156 -17.34 12.24 -10.48
CA GLU A 156 -16.39 11.12 -10.36
C GLU A 156 -17.08 9.75 -10.39
N GLU A 157 -18.38 9.66 -10.09
CA GLU A 157 -19.15 8.42 -10.17
C GLU A 157 -19.33 7.97 -11.63
N ILE A 158 -19.07 6.69 -11.86
CA ILE A 158 -19.29 5.96 -13.11
C ILE A 158 -20.67 5.30 -13.08
N LEU A 159 -21.08 4.75 -11.94
CA LEU A 159 -22.41 4.16 -11.75
C LEU A 159 -23.16 4.94 -10.68
N VAL A 160 -24.34 5.45 -11.04
CA VAL A 160 -25.15 6.34 -10.20
C VAL A 160 -26.49 5.67 -9.88
N VAL A 161 -26.79 5.50 -8.60
CA VAL A 161 -28.07 4.94 -8.16
C VAL A 161 -29.13 6.03 -8.14
N CYS A 162 -30.25 5.84 -8.85
CA CYS A 162 -31.36 6.77 -8.82
C CYS A 162 -32.10 6.70 -7.47
N GLU A 163 -32.13 7.80 -6.72
CA GLU A 163 -32.84 7.90 -5.44
C GLU A 163 -34.36 7.64 -5.56
N TYR A 164 -34.94 7.86 -6.75
CA TYR A 164 -36.38 7.71 -6.98
C TYR A 164 -36.77 6.28 -7.32
N CYS A 165 -36.21 5.69 -8.37
CA CYS A 165 -36.60 4.34 -8.83
C CYS A 165 -35.58 3.24 -8.49
N GLY A 166 -34.40 3.58 -7.98
CA GLY A 166 -33.32 2.64 -7.67
C GLY A 166 -32.60 2.07 -8.88
N PHE A 167 -32.85 2.62 -10.08
CA PHE A 167 -32.11 2.20 -11.27
C PHE A 167 -30.67 2.72 -11.24
N ILE A 168 -29.72 1.86 -11.61
CA ILE A 168 -28.31 2.22 -11.70
C ILE A 168 -28.03 2.74 -13.10
N ASN A 169 -27.70 4.02 -13.19
CA ASN A 169 -27.36 4.70 -14.44
C ASN A 169 -25.84 4.63 -14.62
N ASN A 170 -25.40 4.18 -15.78
CA ASN A 170 -23.99 4.24 -16.13
C ASN A 170 -23.70 5.55 -16.85
N VAL A 171 -22.76 6.32 -16.31
CA VAL A 171 -22.36 7.63 -16.84
C VAL A 171 -21.65 7.51 -18.19
N THR A 172 -21.08 6.34 -18.51
CA THR A 172 -20.46 6.08 -19.82
C THR A 172 -21.48 5.74 -20.91
N GLY A 173 -22.74 5.47 -20.56
CA GLY A 173 -23.77 5.02 -21.49
C GLY A 173 -23.76 3.51 -21.80
N GLU A 174 -22.81 2.76 -21.25
CA GLU A 174 -22.80 1.29 -21.32
C GLU A 174 -23.92 0.68 -20.46
N PRO A 175 -24.40 -0.54 -20.76
CA PRO A 175 -25.35 -1.22 -19.90
C PRO A 175 -24.78 -1.41 -18.48
N PRO A 176 -25.61 -1.35 -17.43
CA PRO A 176 -25.15 -1.60 -16.08
C PRO A 176 -24.66 -3.05 -15.94
N PRO A 177 -23.64 -3.28 -15.09
CA PRO A 177 -23.10 -4.62 -14.87
C PRO A 177 -24.12 -5.54 -14.19
N LYS A 178 -23.82 -6.84 -14.15
CA LYS A 178 -24.51 -7.77 -13.26
C LYS A 178 -24.40 -7.26 -11.83
N MET A 179 -25.54 -7.25 -11.13
CA MET A 179 -25.66 -6.63 -9.82
C MET A 179 -26.33 -7.58 -8.84
N GLY A 180 -25.81 -7.56 -7.62
CA GLY A 180 -26.38 -8.23 -6.46
C GLY A 180 -26.31 -7.33 -5.25
N MET A 181 -26.89 -7.80 -4.15
CA MET A 181 -26.74 -7.15 -2.86
C MET A 181 -26.68 -8.18 -1.74
N LEU A 182 -26.18 -7.76 -0.58
CA LEU A 182 -26.17 -8.58 0.61
C LEU A 182 -27.30 -8.17 1.57
N PRO A 183 -27.90 -9.12 2.31
CA PRO A 183 -28.90 -8.81 3.31
C PRO A 183 -28.27 -8.15 4.54
N ILE A 184 -29.10 -7.42 5.28
CA ILE A 184 -28.76 -6.90 6.60
C ILE A 184 -29.15 -7.98 7.62
N LEU A 185 -28.15 -8.61 8.22
CA LEU A 185 -28.33 -9.66 9.25
C LEU A 185 -27.93 -9.18 10.64
N VAL A 186 -27.15 -8.11 10.72
CA VAL A 186 -26.68 -7.48 11.95
C VAL A 186 -27.41 -6.15 12.10
N SER A 187 -28.20 -6.06 13.17
CA SER A 187 -28.93 -4.84 13.54
C SER A 187 -27.96 -3.71 13.93
N GLY A 188 -28.41 -2.45 13.90
CA GLY A 188 -27.61 -1.32 14.38
C GLY A 188 -27.20 -1.46 15.86
N ALA A 189 -28.05 -2.07 16.69
CA ALA A 189 -27.74 -2.37 18.10
C ALA A 189 -26.62 -3.42 18.23
N ASP A 190 -26.65 -4.48 17.42
CA ASP A 190 -25.60 -5.48 17.38
C ASP A 190 -24.29 -4.93 16.82
N ALA A 191 -24.36 -4.10 15.77
CA ALA A 191 -23.21 -3.42 15.21
C ALA A 191 -22.55 -2.51 16.26
N LEU A 192 -23.33 -1.78 17.04
CA LEU A 192 -22.84 -0.98 18.16
C LEU A 192 -22.17 -1.85 19.24
N ARG A 193 -22.74 -3.01 19.56
CA ARG A 193 -22.13 -3.96 20.52
C ARG A 193 -20.80 -4.49 20.00
N ILE A 194 -20.72 -4.84 18.71
CA ILE A 194 -19.48 -5.28 18.04
C ILE A 194 -18.44 -4.14 18.08
N ALA A 195 -18.86 -2.90 17.81
CA ALA A 195 -18.00 -1.72 17.86
C ALA A 195 -17.45 -1.47 19.27
N LYS A 196 -18.28 -1.58 20.31
CA LYS A 196 -17.88 -1.48 21.73
C LYS A 196 -16.85 -2.55 22.10
N ASP A 197 -17.11 -3.80 21.72
CA ASP A 197 -16.17 -4.90 21.93
C ASP A 197 -14.83 -4.65 21.21
N TYR A 198 -14.87 -4.19 19.95
CA TYR A 198 -13.68 -3.81 19.20
C TYR A 198 -12.88 -2.71 19.90
N ALA A 199 -13.54 -1.64 20.35
CA ALA A 199 -12.91 -0.53 21.04
C ALA A 199 -12.30 -0.98 22.38
N SER A 200 -12.98 -1.86 23.12
CA SER A 200 -12.49 -2.40 24.41
C SER A 200 -11.20 -3.22 24.30
N LYS A 201 -10.90 -3.75 23.11
CA LYS A 201 -9.67 -4.50 22.81
C LYS A 201 -8.48 -3.59 22.45
N SER A 202 -8.66 -2.27 22.57
CA SER A 202 -7.63 -1.29 22.28
C SER A 202 -6.64 -1.13 23.44
N ILE A 203 -5.44 -0.63 23.11
CA ILE A 203 -4.36 -0.53 24.09
C ILE A 203 -4.73 0.53 25.14
N PHE A 204 -4.70 0.13 26.41
CA PHE A 204 -5.09 0.94 27.57
C PHE A 204 -6.57 1.39 27.60
N VAL A 205 -7.45 0.69 26.88
CA VAL A 205 -8.90 0.91 26.97
C VAL A 205 -9.54 -0.23 27.75
N THR A 206 -10.40 0.10 28.72
CA THR A 206 -11.19 -0.89 29.45
C THR A 206 -12.57 -1.05 28.82
N ARG A 207 -13.25 -2.16 29.10
CA ARG A 207 -14.64 -2.36 28.66
C ARG A 207 -15.56 -1.23 29.14
N ARG A 208 -15.41 -0.82 30.40
CA ARG A 208 -16.16 0.31 30.98
C ARG A 208 -15.92 1.62 30.20
N MET A 209 -14.67 1.93 29.84
CA MET A 209 -14.37 3.11 29.03
C MET A 209 -14.99 3.05 27.63
N ALA A 210 -15.04 1.88 27.00
CA ALA A 210 -15.72 1.69 25.72
C ALA A 210 -17.24 1.84 25.84
N GLU A 211 -17.82 1.39 26.95
CA GLU A 211 -19.25 1.52 27.25
C GLU A 211 -19.65 2.98 27.53
N GLU A 212 -18.80 3.73 28.25
CA GLU A 212 -18.99 5.15 28.62
C GLU A 212 -18.55 6.14 27.52
N ALA A 213 -18.01 5.67 26.39
CA ALA A 213 -17.62 6.53 25.28
C ALA A 213 -18.84 7.25 24.68
N GLN A 214 -18.60 8.41 24.07
CA GLN A 214 -19.66 9.16 23.39
C GLN A 214 -19.85 8.57 22.00
N TRP A 215 -20.80 7.65 21.86
CA TRP A 215 -21.17 7.05 20.58
C TRP A 215 -22.06 8.01 19.81
N GLY A 216 -21.61 8.41 18.62
CA GLY A 216 -22.33 9.31 17.73
C GLY A 216 -23.25 8.57 16.77
N GLU A 217 -23.43 9.13 15.59
CA GLU A 217 -24.29 8.56 14.55
C GLU A 217 -23.82 7.17 14.10
N ILE A 218 -24.80 6.29 13.91
CA ILE A 218 -24.66 4.94 13.35
C ILE A 218 -25.37 4.98 12.00
N ALA A 219 -24.60 5.14 10.92
CA ALA A 219 -25.15 5.25 9.57
C ALA A 219 -25.02 3.91 8.83
N LEU A 220 -26.12 3.44 8.24
CA LEU A 220 -26.10 2.30 7.33
C LEU A 220 -25.94 2.79 5.91
N ARG A 221 -24.96 2.25 5.18
CA ARG A 221 -24.79 2.55 3.76
C ARG A 221 -24.51 1.27 2.98
N TYR A 222 -25.14 1.15 1.83
CA TYR A 222 -24.81 0.13 0.85
C TYR A 222 -23.62 0.59 0.01
N ILE A 223 -22.51 -0.10 0.20
CA ILE A 223 -21.23 0.18 -0.46
C ILE A 223 -21.12 -0.71 -1.71
N PRO A 224 -20.89 -0.14 -2.90
CA PRO A 224 -20.66 -0.92 -4.10
C PRO A 224 -19.29 -1.58 -4.04
N VAL A 225 -19.25 -2.92 -4.15
CA VAL A 225 -18.03 -3.72 -4.18
C VAL A 225 -18.07 -4.63 -5.38
N TRP A 226 -17.02 -4.58 -6.21
CA TRP A 226 -16.83 -5.54 -7.29
C TRP A 226 -16.35 -6.88 -6.73
N SER A 227 -17.04 -7.95 -7.10
CA SER A 227 -16.55 -9.32 -6.94
C SER A 227 -15.86 -9.74 -8.22
N VAL A 228 -14.55 -9.93 -8.16
CA VAL A 228 -13.74 -10.37 -9.31
C VAL A 228 -13.16 -11.73 -9.01
N ALA A 229 -13.53 -12.74 -9.79
CA ALA A 229 -12.90 -14.04 -9.73
C ALA A 229 -11.53 -13.97 -10.42
N VAL A 230 -10.47 -14.34 -9.73
CA VAL A 230 -9.09 -14.32 -10.23
C VAL A 230 -8.49 -15.71 -10.13
N GLN A 231 -8.11 -16.27 -11.28
CA GLN A 231 -7.34 -17.50 -11.35
C GLN A 231 -5.87 -17.20 -11.06
N LEU A 232 -5.33 -17.84 -10.02
CA LEU A 232 -3.93 -17.81 -9.66
C LEU A 232 -3.27 -19.11 -10.11
N GLU A 233 -2.28 -19.00 -11.00
CA GLU A 233 -1.55 -20.17 -11.49
C GLU A 233 -0.05 -19.93 -11.51
N GLY A 234 0.72 -20.88 -10.93
CA GLY A 234 2.17 -20.92 -11.07
C GLY A 234 2.91 -21.52 -9.88
N GLU A 235 4.17 -21.12 -9.72
CA GLU A 235 5.10 -21.70 -8.76
C GLU A 235 5.54 -20.67 -7.71
N VAL A 236 5.48 -21.07 -6.43
CA VAL A 236 6.11 -20.35 -5.33
C VAL A 236 7.17 -21.24 -4.67
N ILE A 237 8.40 -20.74 -4.56
CA ILE A 237 9.46 -21.38 -3.77
C ILE A 237 9.63 -20.55 -2.50
N GLY A 238 9.25 -21.11 -1.36
CA GLY A 238 9.24 -20.36 -0.11
C GLY A 238 8.87 -21.18 1.11
N LYS A 239 8.70 -20.49 2.23
CA LYS A 239 8.21 -21.06 3.49
C LYS A 239 6.82 -20.50 3.73
N LYS A 240 5.80 -21.39 3.78
CA LYS A 240 4.44 -20.99 4.14
C LYS A 240 4.44 -20.36 5.53
N ALA A 241 3.71 -19.26 5.68
CA ALA A 241 3.40 -18.70 6.97
C ALA A 241 2.47 -19.68 7.68
N LEU A 242 2.97 -20.36 8.72
CA LEU A 242 2.12 -21.08 9.65
C LEU A 242 1.14 -20.06 10.23
N ILE A 243 -0.15 -20.22 9.90
CA ILE A 243 -1.24 -19.33 10.28
C ILE A 243 -1.16 -19.10 11.80
N LYS A 244 -1.27 -17.82 12.21
CA LYS A 244 -1.20 -17.38 13.62
C LYS A 244 -2.30 -18.03 14.48
N THR A 245 -2.12 -19.26 14.92
CA THR A 245 -2.79 -19.76 16.12
C THR A 245 -2.14 -19.15 17.35
N LYS A 246 -2.97 -18.82 18.33
CA LYS A 246 -2.63 -18.14 19.58
C LYS A 246 -1.51 -18.84 20.37
N ASP A 247 -1.27 -20.13 20.08
CA ASP A 247 -0.28 -20.99 20.71
C ASP A 247 1.17 -20.69 20.27
N PHE A 248 1.38 -20.07 19.10
CA PHE A 248 2.74 -19.75 18.65
C PHE A 248 3.41 -18.65 19.49
N LYS A 249 2.63 -17.75 20.14
CA LYS A 249 3.21 -16.81 21.11
C LYS A 249 3.84 -17.51 22.31
N LYS A 250 3.31 -18.67 22.73
CA LYS A 250 3.91 -19.50 23.79
C LYS A 250 5.15 -20.24 23.27
N GLN A 251 5.08 -20.82 22.07
CA GLN A 251 6.22 -21.52 21.46
C GLN A 251 7.40 -20.60 21.13
N VAL A 252 7.15 -19.41 20.57
CA VAL A 252 8.20 -18.42 20.26
C VAL A 252 8.75 -17.77 21.52
N ALA A 253 7.92 -17.54 22.56
CA ALA A 253 8.42 -17.07 23.85
C ALA A 253 9.35 -18.12 24.51
N GLN A 254 9.06 -19.41 24.31
CA GLN A 254 9.89 -20.50 24.81
C GLN A 254 11.18 -20.68 23.99
N GLU A 255 11.13 -20.55 22.66
CA GLU A 255 12.32 -20.69 21.81
C GLU A 255 13.26 -19.48 21.86
N LEU A 256 12.76 -18.25 21.87
CA LEU A 256 13.59 -17.04 22.02
C LEU A 256 14.03 -16.81 23.48
N GLY A 257 13.29 -17.34 24.45
CA GLY A 257 13.70 -17.36 25.86
C GLY A 257 14.85 -18.32 26.16
N MET A 258 14.99 -19.40 25.39
CA MET A 258 16.07 -20.40 25.56
C MET A 258 17.32 -20.09 24.74
N GLN A 259 17.24 -19.36 23.62
CA GLN A 259 18.44 -18.93 22.88
C GLN A 259 19.23 -17.82 23.59
N ALA A 260 18.56 -16.98 24.40
CA ALA A 260 19.24 -15.96 25.21
C ALA A 260 19.96 -16.55 26.45
N LEU A 261 19.58 -17.75 26.91
CA LEU A 261 20.24 -18.46 28.02
C LEU A 261 21.29 -19.48 27.55
N GLY A 262 21.14 -20.03 26.33
CA GLY A 262 22.06 -21.04 25.78
C GLY A 262 23.40 -20.50 25.29
N ALA A 263 23.51 -19.20 24.96
CA ALA A 263 24.77 -18.58 24.55
C ALA A 263 25.60 -18.05 25.72
N ALA A 264 25.00 -17.85 26.90
CA ALA A 264 25.66 -17.28 28.07
C ALA A 264 26.22 -18.33 29.06
N LEU A 265 25.92 -19.62 28.88
CA LEU A 265 26.40 -20.71 29.75
C LEU A 265 27.33 -21.72 29.06
N GLY A 266 27.66 -21.51 27.78
CA GLY A 266 28.51 -22.41 26.99
C GLY A 266 30.03 -22.26 27.22
N GLY A 267 30.46 -21.53 28.26
CA GLY A 267 31.88 -21.21 28.49
C GLY A 267 32.58 -21.94 29.63
N ILE A 268 31.88 -22.71 30.48
CA ILE A 268 32.49 -23.21 31.75
C ILE A 268 32.35 -24.72 31.99
N LEU A 269 31.58 -25.49 31.22
CA LEU A 269 31.55 -26.94 31.38
C LEU A 269 32.07 -27.65 30.13
N GLY A 270 33.33 -28.07 30.22
CA GLY A 270 34.01 -28.85 29.22
C GLY A 270 33.38 -30.22 28.97
N GLY A 271 33.75 -30.81 27.84
CA GLY A 271 33.46 -32.22 27.54
C GLY A 271 32.37 -32.42 26.50
N GLY A 272 32.78 -32.35 25.23
CA GLY A 272 32.37 -33.30 24.18
C GLY A 272 30.94 -33.82 24.17
N LEU A 273 29.93 -32.96 23.98
CA LEU A 273 28.62 -33.40 23.44
C LEU A 273 27.81 -32.27 22.76
N GLY A 274 28.43 -31.14 22.41
CA GLY A 274 27.74 -29.97 21.84
C GLY A 274 27.79 -29.85 20.31
N GLY A 275 28.58 -30.67 19.62
CA GLY A 275 28.87 -30.51 18.18
C GLY A 275 27.92 -31.21 17.22
N ARG A 276 26.88 -31.91 17.70
CA ARG A 276 26.11 -32.83 16.86
C ARG A 276 24.59 -32.80 16.99
N LEU A 277 24.03 -31.81 17.69
CA LEU A 277 22.58 -31.58 17.76
C LEU A 277 22.14 -30.22 17.19
N GLY A 278 22.98 -29.59 16.35
CA GLY A 278 22.69 -28.33 15.65
C GLY A 278 22.35 -28.49 14.16
N ARG A 279 22.22 -29.71 13.65
CA ARG A 279 21.98 -30.00 12.23
C ARG A 279 20.83 -31.00 12.09
N THR A 280 19.57 -30.53 12.06
CA THR A 280 18.45 -31.20 11.35
C THR A 280 17.08 -30.48 11.39
N VAL A 281 16.98 -29.20 11.74
CA VAL A 281 15.78 -28.39 11.41
C VAL A 281 16.18 -27.04 10.80
N ALA A 282 17.13 -27.05 9.87
CA ALA A 282 17.32 -25.92 8.95
C ALA A 282 16.28 -26.08 7.82
N GLY A 283 15.14 -25.41 7.99
CA GLY A 283 13.97 -25.53 7.13
C GLY A 283 14.28 -25.33 5.64
N ARG A 284 14.00 -26.38 4.85
CA ARG A 284 14.08 -26.35 3.39
C ARG A 284 13.00 -25.41 2.87
N ALA A 285 13.33 -24.59 1.88
CA ALA A 285 12.32 -23.87 1.10
C ALA A 285 11.53 -24.91 0.31
N GLU A 286 10.20 -24.88 0.42
CA GLU A 286 9.33 -25.81 -0.29
C GLU A 286 8.94 -25.22 -1.63
N ARG A 287 8.93 -26.06 -2.66
CA ARG A 287 8.35 -25.74 -3.97
C ARG A 287 6.86 -26.06 -3.90
N ILE A 288 6.03 -25.05 -4.12
CA ILE A 288 4.57 -25.15 -4.01
C ILE A 288 3.98 -24.70 -5.34
N TRP A 289 3.19 -25.58 -5.95
CA TRP A 289 2.36 -25.26 -7.11
C TRP A 289 1.04 -24.64 -6.63
N VAL A 290 0.65 -23.53 -7.24
CA VAL A 290 -0.60 -22.82 -6.96
C VAL A 290 -1.47 -22.91 -8.20
N SER A 291 -2.68 -23.41 -8.03
CA SER A 291 -3.75 -23.38 -9.03
C SER A 291 -5.06 -23.28 -8.26
N GLU A 292 -5.51 -22.05 -8.01
CA GLU A 292 -6.74 -21.78 -7.27
C GLU A 292 -7.45 -20.57 -7.87
N THR A 293 -8.78 -20.59 -7.86
CA THR A 293 -9.60 -19.40 -8.16
C THR A 293 -9.98 -18.74 -6.85
N VAL A 294 -9.76 -17.44 -6.75
CA VAL A 294 -10.13 -16.64 -5.57
C VAL A 294 -11.06 -15.51 -5.96
N ASP A 295 -12.11 -15.30 -5.16
CA ASP A 295 -12.99 -14.14 -5.29
C ASP A 295 -12.39 -12.96 -4.53
N VAL A 296 -12.08 -11.90 -5.27
CA VAL A 296 -11.40 -10.72 -4.73
C VAL A 296 -12.39 -9.56 -4.63
N PRO A 297 -12.69 -9.07 -3.41
CA PRO A 297 -13.47 -7.86 -3.24
C PRO A 297 -12.66 -6.62 -3.61
N VAL A 298 -13.21 -5.79 -4.48
CA VAL A 298 -12.67 -4.46 -4.79
C VAL A 298 -13.73 -3.41 -4.53
N VAL A 299 -13.53 -2.61 -3.48
CA VAL A 299 -14.45 -1.52 -3.13
C VAL A 299 -14.44 -0.46 -4.22
N ALA A 300 -15.62 -0.12 -4.72
CA ALA A 300 -15.77 0.76 -5.88
C ALA A 300 -15.80 2.26 -5.53
N ARG A 301 -15.51 2.63 -4.28
CA ARG A 301 -15.30 4.01 -3.80
C ARG A 301 -13.82 4.27 -3.57
N ARG A 302 -13.28 5.41 -3.97
CA ARG A 302 -11.86 5.76 -3.79
C ARG A 302 -11.58 6.35 -2.41
N ALA A 303 -12.55 7.02 -1.80
CA ALA A 303 -12.31 7.70 -0.53
C ALA A 303 -11.85 6.71 0.55
N PRO A 304 -10.75 7.01 1.29
CA PRO A 304 -10.15 6.08 2.25
C PRO A 304 -11.10 5.64 3.37
N GLU A 305 -12.12 6.43 3.68
CA GLU A 305 -13.14 6.10 4.68
C GLU A 305 -14.02 4.89 4.31
N TYR A 306 -14.06 4.51 3.03
CA TYR A 306 -14.75 3.31 2.56
C TYR A 306 -13.80 2.13 2.34
N GLN A 307 -12.50 2.29 2.57
CA GLN A 307 -11.54 1.22 2.32
C GLN A 307 -11.39 0.34 3.57
N PRO A 308 -11.68 -0.98 3.48
CA PRO A 308 -11.43 -1.90 4.58
C PRO A 308 -9.93 -2.05 4.83
N ASP A 309 -9.56 -2.47 6.04
CA ASP A 309 -8.18 -2.87 6.31
C ASP A 309 -7.80 -4.06 5.40
N PRO A 310 -6.54 -4.17 4.93
CA PRO A 310 -6.13 -5.22 4.00
C PRO A 310 -6.46 -6.64 4.50
N GLY A 311 -7.14 -7.42 3.66
CA GLY A 311 -7.56 -8.80 3.95
C GLY A 311 -8.66 -8.94 5.03
N LYS A 312 -9.31 -7.84 5.45
CA LYS A 312 -10.41 -7.91 6.44
C LYS A 312 -11.79 -8.14 5.87
N TYR A 313 -11.99 -7.79 4.61
CA TYR A 313 -13.28 -7.96 3.96
C TYR A 313 -13.26 -9.14 2.99
N VAL A 314 -14.26 -10.01 3.13
CA VAL A 314 -14.54 -11.13 2.24
C VAL A 314 -16.04 -11.07 1.98
N ILE A 315 -16.45 -11.16 0.71
CA ILE A 315 -17.86 -11.09 0.35
C ILE A 315 -18.52 -12.43 0.69
N PRO A 316 -19.59 -12.46 1.51
CA PRO A 316 -20.39 -13.67 1.77
C PRO A 316 -21.27 -14.00 0.55
N LEU A 317 -20.65 -14.48 -0.54
CA LEU A 317 -21.32 -14.75 -1.81
C LEU A 317 -22.46 -15.76 -1.68
N GLU A 318 -22.39 -16.66 -0.69
CA GLU A 318 -23.44 -17.64 -0.38
C GLU A 318 -24.75 -17.01 0.12
N ARG A 319 -24.70 -15.74 0.55
CA ARG A 319 -25.86 -14.98 1.05
C ARG A 319 -26.33 -13.90 0.07
N LYS A 320 -25.80 -13.88 -1.15
CA LYS A 320 -26.12 -12.88 -2.16
C LYS A 320 -27.59 -12.95 -2.57
N GLU A 321 -28.26 -11.81 -2.54
CA GLU A 321 -29.63 -11.62 -3.04
C GLU A 321 -29.61 -10.84 -4.37
N PRO A 322 -30.65 -10.98 -5.22
CA PRO A 322 -30.85 -10.10 -6.36
C PRO A 322 -30.91 -8.63 -5.92
N TYR A 323 -30.33 -7.74 -6.73
CA TYR A 323 -30.38 -6.31 -6.45
C TYR A 323 -31.82 -5.79 -6.41
N ARG A 324 -32.12 -4.98 -5.39
CA ARG A 324 -33.36 -4.22 -5.27
C ARG A 324 -33.07 -2.87 -4.63
N LYS A 325 -33.90 -1.87 -4.94
CA LYS A 325 -33.90 -0.61 -4.20
C LYS A 325 -34.23 -0.87 -2.73
N THR A 326 -33.50 -0.25 -1.82
CA THR A 326 -33.81 -0.18 -0.40
C THR A 326 -34.17 1.24 -0.01
N GLY A 327 -34.71 1.44 1.20
CA GLY A 327 -34.89 2.77 1.78
C GLY A 327 -33.59 3.37 2.34
N GLU A 328 -32.51 2.59 2.34
CA GLU A 328 -31.22 2.95 2.89
C GLU A 328 -30.35 3.65 1.84
N GLU A 329 -29.35 4.41 2.29
CA GLU A 329 -28.42 5.11 1.41
C GLU A 329 -27.60 4.10 0.58
N MET A 330 -27.67 4.23 -0.75
CA MET A 330 -26.90 3.42 -1.70
C MET A 330 -25.91 4.28 -2.45
N LEU A 331 -24.61 4.00 -2.31
CA LEU A 331 -23.57 4.82 -2.94
C LEU A 331 -23.32 4.43 -4.40
N GLY A 332 -22.98 5.42 -5.23
CA GLY A 332 -22.51 5.19 -6.59
C GLY A 332 -21.09 4.61 -6.64
N ALA A 333 -20.72 3.99 -7.77
CA ALA A 333 -19.39 3.43 -7.99
C ALA A 333 -18.50 4.44 -8.75
N GLU A 334 -17.32 4.73 -8.22
CA GLU A 334 -16.27 5.59 -8.82
C GLU A 334 -15.20 4.79 -9.57
N VAL A 335 -15.16 3.48 -9.34
CA VAL A 335 -14.23 2.53 -9.98
C VAL A 335 -15.03 1.65 -10.92
N GLY A 336 -14.62 1.64 -12.20
CA GLY A 336 -15.26 0.83 -13.23
C GLY A 336 -14.80 -0.64 -13.20
N ALA A 337 -15.49 -1.50 -13.93
CA ALA A 337 -15.21 -2.93 -13.99
C ALA A 337 -13.76 -3.26 -14.39
N GLN A 338 -13.23 -2.60 -15.44
CA GLN A 338 -11.86 -2.83 -15.92
C GLN A 338 -10.80 -2.46 -14.87
N GLU A 339 -10.96 -1.29 -14.25
CA GLU A 339 -10.06 -0.86 -13.18
C GLU A 339 -10.15 -1.78 -11.96
N ALA A 340 -11.35 -2.26 -11.62
CA ALA A 340 -11.54 -3.23 -10.54
C ALA A 340 -10.83 -4.55 -10.82
N MET A 341 -10.85 -5.06 -12.06
CA MET A 341 -10.12 -6.28 -12.43
C MET A 341 -8.59 -6.13 -12.29
N GLU A 342 -8.02 -4.99 -12.70
CA GLU A 342 -6.58 -4.76 -12.52
C GLU A 342 -6.18 -4.64 -11.05
N ARG A 343 -7.01 -3.98 -10.23
CA ARG A 343 -6.82 -3.94 -8.77
C ARG A 343 -6.93 -5.32 -8.16
N ALA A 344 -7.90 -6.13 -8.59
CA ALA A 344 -8.12 -7.48 -8.10
C ALA A 344 -6.91 -8.39 -8.33
N LYS A 345 -6.26 -8.33 -9.51
CA LYS A 345 -5.00 -9.06 -9.77
C LYS A 345 -3.94 -8.73 -8.72
N SER A 346 -3.72 -7.43 -8.46
CA SER A 346 -2.71 -6.95 -7.52
C SER A 346 -3.01 -7.42 -6.09
N ILE A 347 -4.27 -7.33 -5.66
CA ILE A 347 -4.73 -7.80 -4.34
C ILE A 347 -4.55 -9.32 -4.21
N ALA A 348 -4.98 -10.10 -5.22
CA ALA A 348 -4.84 -11.56 -5.21
C ALA A 348 -3.38 -12.01 -5.07
N LEU A 349 -2.47 -11.39 -5.81
CA LEU A 349 -1.04 -11.69 -5.73
C LEU A 349 -0.46 -11.29 -4.38
N GLN A 350 -0.86 -10.14 -3.83
CA GLN A 350 -0.42 -9.70 -2.51
C GLN A 350 -0.90 -10.64 -1.40
N ASP A 351 -2.17 -11.04 -1.44
CA ASP A 351 -2.76 -11.96 -0.47
C ASP A 351 -2.11 -13.34 -0.55
N LEU A 352 -1.87 -13.85 -1.77
CA LEU A 352 -1.12 -15.09 -1.97
C LEU A 352 0.30 -14.97 -1.41
N ARG A 353 1.01 -13.87 -1.70
CA ARG A 353 2.37 -13.62 -1.21
C ARG A 353 2.42 -13.53 0.32
N ALA A 354 1.38 -12.97 0.96
CA ALA A 354 1.27 -12.85 2.40
C ALA A 354 1.11 -14.21 3.12
N ARG A 355 0.69 -15.27 2.40
CA ARG A 355 0.67 -16.65 2.90
C ARG A 355 2.07 -17.24 3.11
N PHE A 356 3.14 -16.51 2.78
CA PHE A 356 4.52 -16.98 2.88
C PHE A 356 5.40 -16.02 3.68
N THR A 357 6.13 -16.56 4.67
CA THR A 357 7.06 -15.78 5.50
C THR A 357 8.33 -15.41 4.72
N VAL A 358 8.84 -16.34 3.93
CA VAL A 358 10.05 -16.19 3.11
C VAL A 358 9.74 -16.69 1.72
N VAL A 359 10.07 -15.91 0.69
CA VAL A 359 9.87 -16.29 -0.71
C VAL A 359 11.16 -16.06 -1.46
N SER A 360 11.70 -17.14 -2.02
CA SER A 360 12.91 -17.15 -2.84
C SER A 360 12.59 -16.95 -4.32
N LYS A 361 11.45 -17.51 -4.78
CA LYS A 361 10.94 -17.33 -6.15
C LYS A 361 9.41 -17.22 -6.09
N PHE A 362 8.88 -16.23 -6.79
CA PHE A 362 7.43 -16.03 -6.94
C PHE A 362 7.13 -15.87 -8.43
N SER A 363 6.60 -16.92 -9.04
CA SER A 363 6.27 -16.97 -10.45
C SER A 363 4.83 -17.43 -10.59
N VAL A 364 3.91 -16.55 -10.19
CA VAL A 364 2.46 -16.78 -10.25
C VAL A 364 1.82 -15.70 -11.10
N THR A 365 0.95 -16.13 -12.00
CA THR A 365 0.14 -15.24 -12.84
C THR A 365 -1.25 -15.10 -12.22
N ALA A 366 -1.82 -13.89 -12.28
CA ALA A 366 -3.19 -13.61 -11.87
C ALA A 366 -4.02 -13.25 -13.10
N ILE A 367 -5.03 -14.05 -13.40
CA ILE A 367 -5.89 -13.92 -14.58
C ILE A 367 -7.34 -13.76 -14.11
N PRO A 368 -7.97 -12.58 -14.29
CA PRO A 368 -9.39 -12.42 -14.04
C PRO A 368 -10.19 -13.35 -14.94
N VAL A 369 -11.17 -14.05 -14.37
CA VAL A 369 -12.02 -15.00 -15.08
C VAL A 369 -13.49 -14.57 -14.98
N GLY A 370 -14.18 -14.58 -16.12
CA GLY A 370 -15.58 -14.15 -16.20
C GLY A 370 -15.79 -12.63 -16.12
N GLU A 371 -17.05 -12.23 -16.08
CA GLU A 371 -17.44 -10.83 -15.90
C GLU A 371 -17.52 -10.49 -14.41
N PRO A 372 -17.00 -9.33 -13.98
CA PRO A 372 -17.10 -8.91 -12.60
C PRO A 372 -18.56 -8.55 -12.24
N GLU A 373 -18.97 -8.92 -11.03
CA GLU A 373 -20.30 -8.62 -10.50
C GLU A 373 -20.22 -7.48 -9.49
N LEU A 374 -21.12 -6.50 -9.57
CA LEU A 374 -21.21 -5.42 -8.61
C LEU A 374 -22.16 -5.80 -7.47
N ILE A 375 -21.61 -5.96 -6.26
CA ILE A 375 -22.36 -6.36 -5.07
C ILE A 375 -22.47 -5.17 -4.13
N TYR A 376 -23.71 -4.79 -3.81
CA TYR A 376 -23.99 -3.78 -2.79
C TYR A 376 -23.94 -4.41 -1.39
N ALA A 377 -22.91 -4.08 -0.63
CA ALA A 377 -22.69 -4.58 0.72
C ALA A 377 -23.15 -3.57 1.79
N PRO A 378 -24.04 -3.94 2.71
CA PRO A 378 -24.53 -3.04 3.75
C PRO A 378 -23.50 -2.92 4.87
N TRP A 379 -22.94 -1.74 5.08
CA TRP A 379 -21.97 -1.50 6.16
C TRP A 379 -22.47 -0.44 7.13
N TRP A 380 -22.23 -0.69 8.41
CA TRP A 380 -22.46 0.25 9.50
C TRP A 380 -21.21 1.12 9.70
N PHE A 381 -21.38 2.43 9.54
CA PHE A 381 -20.38 3.45 9.85
C PHE A 381 -20.69 4.05 11.21
N ILE A 382 -19.85 3.74 12.20
CA ILE A 382 -20.08 4.15 13.59
C ILE A 382 -18.97 5.10 14.00
N ARG A 383 -19.34 6.34 14.35
CA ARG A 383 -18.42 7.34 14.88
C ARG A 383 -18.56 7.44 16.39
N TYR A 384 -17.45 7.66 17.10
CA TYR A 384 -17.47 7.83 18.54
C TYR A 384 -16.31 8.70 19.02
N VAL A 385 -16.52 9.39 20.14
CA VAL A 385 -15.49 10.19 20.82
C VAL A 385 -15.04 9.48 22.09
N MET A 386 -13.74 9.34 22.25
CA MET A 386 -13.13 8.76 23.44
C MET A 386 -11.88 9.53 23.83
N GLY A 387 -11.80 10.00 25.08
CA GLY A 387 -10.66 10.80 25.54
C GLY A 387 -10.47 12.11 24.73
N GLY A 388 -11.55 12.72 24.26
CA GLY A 388 -11.53 13.95 23.46
C GLY A 388 -11.08 13.79 22.00
N LYS A 389 -10.95 12.55 21.50
CA LYS A 389 -10.61 12.26 20.11
C LYS A 389 -11.71 11.49 19.42
N GLU A 390 -11.94 11.79 18.15
CA GLU A 390 -12.87 11.08 17.28
C GLU A 390 -12.25 9.82 16.69
N TYR A 391 -13.06 8.77 16.66
CA TYR A 391 -12.74 7.47 16.10
C TYR A 391 -13.91 6.99 15.25
N SER A 392 -13.62 6.10 14.31
CA SER A 392 -14.62 5.41 13.51
C SER A 392 -14.34 3.91 13.47
N VAL A 393 -15.41 3.14 13.34
CA VAL A 393 -15.36 1.71 13.04
C VAL A 393 -16.38 1.40 11.95
N ILE A 394 -16.02 0.48 11.06
CA ILE A 394 -16.89 -0.04 10.01
C ILE A 394 -17.19 -1.49 10.33
N VAL A 395 -18.48 -1.84 10.37
CA VAL A 395 -18.94 -3.22 10.61
C VAL A 395 -19.76 -3.67 9.42
N ASP A 396 -19.46 -4.83 8.87
CA ASP A 396 -20.29 -5.44 7.84
C ASP A 396 -21.63 -5.90 8.46
N ALA A 397 -22.73 -5.42 7.90
CA ALA A 397 -24.06 -5.76 8.39
C ALA A 397 -24.50 -7.17 7.95
N CYS A 398 -23.80 -7.83 7.03
CA CYS A 398 -24.10 -9.21 6.62
C CYS A 398 -23.36 -10.24 7.49
N SER A 399 -22.04 -10.08 7.68
CA SER A 399 -21.20 -11.04 8.45
C SER A 399 -20.97 -10.65 9.91
N GLY A 400 -21.12 -9.37 10.28
CA GLY A 400 -20.72 -8.84 11.58
C GLY A 400 -19.20 -8.65 11.75
N ALA A 401 -18.43 -8.80 10.67
CA ALA A 401 -16.99 -8.56 10.71
C ALA A 401 -16.67 -7.06 10.83
N VAL A 402 -15.66 -6.72 11.64
CA VAL A 402 -15.10 -5.37 11.67
C VAL A 402 -14.14 -5.20 10.51
N LEU A 403 -14.48 -4.30 9.59
CA LEU A 403 -13.78 -4.13 8.31
C LEU A 403 -12.62 -3.16 8.40
N ALA A 404 -12.82 -2.05 9.11
CA ALA A 404 -11.80 -1.05 9.36
C ALA A 404 -12.12 -0.31 10.66
N GLY A 405 -11.09 0.27 11.27
CA GLY A 405 -11.29 1.18 12.40
C GLY A 405 -9.98 1.63 13.04
N LYS A 406 -9.96 2.87 13.52
CA LYS A 406 -8.82 3.38 14.30
C LYS A 406 -9.02 3.00 15.75
N ARG A 407 -8.10 2.21 16.32
CA ARG A 407 -8.15 1.86 17.73
C ARG A 407 -7.71 3.02 18.61
N PRO A 408 -8.47 3.38 19.66
CA PRO A 408 -8.07 4.39 20.62
C PRO A 408 -6.80 3.97 21.36
N TRP A 409 -5.92 4.95 21.60
CA TRP A 409 -4.77 4.81 22.47
C TRP A 409 -4.82 5.92 23.50
N ILE A 410 -5.11 5.54 24.75
CA ILE A 410 -5.29 6.48 25.85
C ILE A 410 -4.19 6.20 26.89
N PRO A 411 -3.12 7.01 26.93
CA PRO A 411 -2.06 6.82 27.91
C PRO A 411 -2.59 6.99 29.34
N LYS A 412 -2.07 6.18 30.26
CA LYS A 412 -2.42 6.25 31.69
C LYS A 412 -2.06 7.66 32.21
N GLY A 413 -3.08 8.46 32.54
CA GLY A 413 -2.92 9.83 33.05
C GLY A 413 -3.87 10.86 32.43
N VAL A 414 -4.45 10.58 31.26
CA VAL A 414 -5.42 11.49 30.59
C VAL A 414 -6.85 11.33 31.15
N ILE A 415 -7.10 10.29 31.95
CA ILE A 415 -8.35 10.15 32.69
C ILE A 415 -8.32 11.14 33.86
N ARG A 416 -8.85 12.33 33.63
CA ARG A 416 -9.14 13.29 34.69
C ARG A 416 -10.13 12.63 35.65
N ARG A 417 -9.69 12.27 36.85
CA ARG A 417 -10.57 11.87 37.94
C ARG A 417 -11.44 13.08 38.32
N GLY A 418 -12.71 13.04 37.92
CA GLY A 418 -13.83 13.63 38.65
C GLY A 418 -14.26 15.06 38.29
N GLY A 419 -15.58 15.27 38.48
CA GLY A 419 -16.29 16.54 38.57
C GLY A 419 -17.20 16.76 37.36
N GLY A 420 -18.52 16.78 37.43
CA GLY A 420 -19.47 16.85 38.54
C GLY A 420 -20.78 17.33 37.90
N VAL A 421 -21.91 16.82 38.39
CA VAL A 421 -23.23 17.36 38.05
C VAL A 421 -23.23 18.85 38.33
N VAL A 422 -23.65 19.66 37.35
CA VAL A 422 -24.14 21.02 37.62
C VAL A 422 -25.51 21.12 36.98
N ALA A 423 -26.44 21.61 37.80
CA ALA A 423 -27.88 21.71 37.63
C ALA A 423 -28.33 22.47 36.38
#